data_AF-A0A118HLM4-F1
#
_entry.id   AF-A0A118HLM4-F1
#
_cell.length_a   1.000
_cell.length_b   1.000
_cell.length_c   1.000
_cell.angle_alpha   90.00
_cell.angle_beta   90.00
_cell.angle_gamma   90.00
#
_symmetry.space_group_name_H-M   'P 1'
#
loop_
_entity.id
_entity.type
_entity.pdbx_description
1 polymer ?
#
loop_
_entity_poly.entity_id
_entity_poly.type
_entity_poly.pdbx_seq_one_letter_code
_entity_poly.pdbx_strand_id
1 'polypeptide(L)'
;MKIIKHLIDAAKGKHPLSAKRSPHWPAVRRQHLELHPTCEVCGGKTHLQVHHRRPFHLHPDLELEPTNLITLCEAPGHNCHLVFGHLLNFRSFNPDVGTDVTEWNGKITNRPTGERE
;
A
#
# COMPACT_ATOMS: atom_id res chain seq x y z
N MET A 1 1.22 -1.81 -28.50
CA MET A 1 0.51 -3.10 -28.50
C MET A 1 1.18 -4.13 -27.55
N LYS A 2 1.24 -3.88 -26.24
CA LYS A 2 1.67 -4.86 -25.22
C LYS A 2 0.57 -5.24 -24.23
N ILE A 3 -0.57 -4.54 -24.28
CA ILE A 3 -1.69 -4.62 -23.33
C ILE A 3 -2.53 -5.90 -23.54
N ILE A 4 -2.57 -6.45 -24.76
CA ILE A 4 -3.49 -7.55 -25.09
C ILE A 4 -2.93 -8.93 -24.71
N LYS A 5 -1.61 -9.07 -24.49
CA LYS A 5 -1.00 -10.39 -24.24
C LYS A 5 -1.21 -10.91 -22.80
N HIS A 6 -1.47 -10.02 -21.83
CA HIS A 6 -1.55 -10.39 -20.41
C HIS A 6 -2.95 -10.78 -19.90
N LEU A 7 -4.01 -10.52 -20.68
CA LEU A 7 -5.37 -10.96 -20.32
C LEU A 7 -5.56 -12.48 -20.46
N ILE A 8 -4.67 -13.16 -21.19
CA ILE A 8 -4.76 -14.61 -21.46
C ILE A 8 -4.21 -15.46 -20.30
N ASP A 9 -3.30 -14.93 -19.48
CA ASP A 9 -2.68 -15.69 -18.39
C ASP A 9 -3.47 -15.62 -17.07
N ALA A 10 -4.28 -14.57 -16.87
CA ALA A 10 -5.24 -14.48 -15.76
C ALA A 10 -6.31 -15.59 -15.81
N ALA A 11 -6.66 -16.08 -17.00
CA ALA A 11 -7.63 -17.15 -17.20
C ALA A 11 -7.10 -18.56 -16.83
N LYS A 12 -5.80 -18.70 -16.52
CA LYS A 12 -5.17 -20.00 -16.24
C LYS A 12 -4.87 -20.27 -14.76
N GLY A 13 -5.28 -19.38 -13.84
CA GLY A 13 -5.34 -19.68 -12.40
C GLY A 13 -4.02 -20.15 -11.78
N LYS A 14 -2.87 -19.72 -12.31
CA LYS A 14 -1.55 -20.12 -11.80
C LYS A 14 -0.61 -18.93 -11.73
N HIS A 15 -0.86 -18.02 -10.80
CA HIS A 15 0.25 -17.28 -10.21
C HIS A 15 0.90 -18.19 -9.17
N PRO A 16 2.14 -18.66 -9.37
CA PRO A 16 2.76 -19.56 -8.42
C PRO A 16 2.97 -18.83 -7.10
N LEU A 17 2.50 -19.42 -6.00
CA LEU A 17 2.76 -18.99 -4.62
C LEU A 17 4.27 -18.85 -4.29
N SER A 18 5.14 -19.30 -5.19
CA SER A 18 6.60 -19.28 -5.12
C SER A 18 7.27 -18.21 -6.00
N ALA A 19 6.52 -17.23 -6.52
CA ALA A 19 7.12 -16.17 -7.33
C ALA A 19 8.26 -15.46 -6.56
N LYS A 20 9.46 -15.45 -7.13
CA LYS A 20 10.59 -14.72 -6.58
C LYS A 20 10.35 -13.23 -6.79
N ARG A 21 10.50 -12.45 -5.72
CA ARG A 21 10.45 -10.98 -5.78
C ARG A 21 11.47 -10.42 -6.77
N SER A 22 11.10 -9.35 -7.45
CA SER A 22 11.96 -8.68 -8.41
C SER A 22 13.19 -8.08 -7.73
N PRO A 23 14.40 -8.23 -8.31
CA PRO A 23 15.61 -7.56 -7.82
C PRO A 23 15.52 -6.02 -7.89
N HIS A 24 14.55 -5.48 -8.61
CA HIS A 24 14.31 -4.04 -8.71
C HIS A 24 13.47 -3.47 -7.56
N TRP A 25 12.85 -4.31 -6.72
CA TRP A 25 12.04 -3.86 -5.60
C TRP A 25 12.74 -2.84 -4.68
N PRO A 26 14.01 -3.03 -4.26
CA PRO A 26 14.69 -2.05 -3.39
C PRO A 26 14.79 -0.65 -4.01
N ALA A 27 14.99 -0.56 -5.33
CA ALA A 27 15.06 0.72 -6.05
C ALA A 27 13.68 1.40 -6.12
N VAL A 28 12.63 0.64 -6.48
CA VAL A 28 11.24 1.13 -6.52
C VAL A 28 10.78 1.58 -5.13
N ARG A 29 11.06 0.80 -4.09
CA ARG A 29 10.74 1.14 -2.70
C ARG A 29 11.38 2.46 -2.29
N ARG A 30 12.67 2.65 -2.59
CA ARG A 30 13.39 3.89 -2.27
C ARG A 30 12.76 5.09 -2.99
N GLN A 31 12.57 4.98 -4.31
CA GLN A 31 11.96 6.05 -5.10
C GLN A 31 10.54 6.39 -4.63
N HIS A 32 9.73 5.38 -4.27
CA HIS A 32 8.39 5.62 -3.74
C HIS A 32 8.44 6.40 -2.42
N LEU A 33 9.34 6.05 -1.49
CA LEU A 33 9.47 6.78 -0.22
C LEU A 33 10.06 8.18 -0.37
N GLU A 34 10.84 8.45 -1.42
CA GLU A 34 11.29 9.81 -1.76
C GLU A 34 10.11 10.68 -2.23
N LEU A 35 9.20 10.11 -3.03
CA LEU A 35 8.01 10.80 -3.56
C LEU A 35 6.86 10.89 -2.53
N HIS A 36 6.74 9.89 -1.65
CA HIS A 36 5.69 9.77 -0.63
C HIS A 36 6.35 9.63 0.77
N PRO A 37 6.99 10.69 1.30
CA PRO A 37 7.87 10.60 2.48
C PRO A 37 7.13 10.57 3.83
N THR A 38 5.82 10.33 3.81
CA THR A 38 4.97 10.32 5.01
C THR A 38 3.91 9.22 4.89
N CYS A 39 3.46 8.69 6.03
CA CYS A 39 2.28 7.84 6.08
C CYS A 39 1.08 8.57 5.49
N GLU A 40 0.45 8.00 4.45
CA GLU A 40 -0.68 8.63 3.76
C GLU A 40 -1.94 8.73 4.61
N VAL A 41 -2.04 7.95 5.70
CA VAL A 41 -3.13 8.08 6.67
C VAL A 41 -2.86 9.22 7.65
N CYS A 42 -1.78 9.12 8.43
CA CYS A 42 -1.59 9.97 9.62
C CYS A 42 -0.54 11.08 9.46
N GLY A 43 0.20 11.11 8.35
CA GLY A 43 1.28 12.08 8.12
C GLY A 43 2.58 11.80 8.87
N GLY A 44 2.67 10.70 9.63
CA GLY A 44 3.89 10.30 10.34
C GLY A 44 5.09 10.09 9.39
N LYS A 45 6.31 10.34 9.87
CA LYS A 45 7.55 10.33 9.06
C LYS A 45 8.53 9.20 9.41
N THR A 46 8.20 8.40 10.41
CA THR A 46 9.07 7.34 10.94
C THR A 46 8.42 5.98 10.74
N HIS A 47 9.23 4.92 10.75
CA HIS A 47 8.76 3.53 10.58
C HIS A 47 7.91 3.33 9.32
N LEU A 48 8.29 3.96 8.21
CA LEU A 48 7.56 3.92 6.95
C LEU A 48 7.78 2.59 6.22
N GLN A 49 6.69 2.03 5.74
CA GLN A 49 6.65 0.89 4.83
C GLN A 49 5.97 1.27 3.53
N VAL A 50 6.40 0.63 2.45
CA VAL A 50 5.69 0.66 1.17
C VAL A 50 4.80 -0.58 1.14
N HIS A 51 3.50 -0.35 1.32
CA HIS A 51 2.47 -1.37 1.32
C HIS A 51 1.96 -1.60 -0.10
N HIS A 52 1.71 -2.86 -0.45
CA HIS A 52 1.03 -3.24 -1.69
C HIS A 52 -0.48 -3.28 -1.47
N ARG A 53 -1.23 -2.43 -2.18
CA ARG A 53 -2.72 -2.41 -2.13
C ARG A 53 -3.31 -3.75 -2.56
N ARG A 54 -2.70 -4.37 -3.58
CA ARG A 54 -2.92 -5.75 -4.03
C ARG A 54 -1.67 -6.56 -3.71
N PRO A 55 -1.74 -7.57 -2.82
CA PRO A 55 -0.56 -8.19 -2.26
C PRO A 55 0.20 -9.03 -3.30
N PHE A 56 1.53 -8.97 -3.24
CA PHE A 56 2.45 -9.67 -4.16
C PHE A 56 2.14 -11.16 -4.36
N HIS A 57 1.80 -11.89 -3.31
CA HIS A 57 1.56 -13.34 -3.40
C HIS A 57 0.31 -13.71 -4.22
N LEU A 58 -0.63 -12.78 -4.41
CA LEU A 58 -1.79 -12.93 -5.27
C LEU A 58 -1.60 -12.25 -6.63
N HIS A 59 -0.86 -11.13 -6.63
CA HIS A 59 -0.66 -10.25 -7.80
C HIS A 59 0.83 -9.91 -8.00
N PRO A 60 1.69 -10.89 -8.34
CA PRO A 60 3.12 -10.66 -8.48
C PRO A 60 3.46 -9.74 -9.66
N ASP A 61 2.57 -9.65 -10.65
CA ASP A 61 2.63 -8.73 -11.78
C ASP A 61 2.53 -7.25 -11.37
N LEU A 62 1.90 -6.97 -10.22
CA LEU A 62 1.73 -5.63 -9.68
C LEU A 62 2.82 -5.24 -8.67
N GLU A 63 3.88 -6.04 -8.50
CA GLU A 63 4.90 -5.82 -7.45
C GLU A 63 5.56 -4.44 -7.55
N LEU A 64 5.87 -4.02 -8.77
CA LEU A 64 6.62 -2.81 -9.06
C LEU A 64 5.74 -1.66 -9.54
N GLU A 65 4.43 -1.88 -9.64
CA GLU A 65 3.54 -0.88 -10.22
C GLU A 65 3.27 0.25 -9.23
N PRO A 66 3.66 1.50 -9.51
CA PRO A 66 3.54 2.60 -8.55
C PRO A 66 2.11 2.82 -8.04
N THR A 67 1.11 2.57 -8.88
CA THR A 67 -0.32 2.70 -8.52
C THR A 67 -0.80 1.63 -7.54
N ASN A 68 -0.05 0.54 -7.39
CA ASN A 68 -0.30 -0.52 -6.41
C ASN A 68 0.43 -0.28 -5.08
N LEU A 69 1.19 0.81 -4.95
CA LEU A 69 1.97 1.12 -3.77
C LEU A 69 1.31 2.23 -2.95
N ILE A 70 1.53 2.20 -1.64
CA ILE A 70 1.13 3.27 -0.72
C ILE A 70 2.06 3.30 0.49
N THR A 71 2.40 4.49 0.98
CA THR A 71 3.24 4.63 2.18
C THR A 71 2.41 4.62 3.45
N LEU A 72 2.67 3.66 4.34
CA LEU A 72 1.98 3.51 5.64
C LEU A 72 3.02 3.33 6.76
N CYS A 73 2.71 3.78 7.98
CA CYS A 73 3.60 3.62 9.13
C CYS A 73 3.32 2.36 9.95
N GLU A 74 4.37 1.86 10.60
CA GLU A 74 4.37 0.77 11.59
C GLU A 74 5.07 1.21 12.88
N ALA A 75 4.70 2.38 13.42
CA ALA A 75 5.29 2.86 14.65
C ALA A 75 4.81 2.05 15.88
N PRO A 76 5.62 1.90 16.93
CA PRO A 76 5.17 1.30 18.18
C PRO A 76 3.95 2.04 18.75
N GLY A 77 2.87 1.31 19.05
CA GLY A 77 1.62 1.89 19.53
C GLY A 77 0.78 2.62 18.46
N HIS A 78 1.25 2.71 17.21
CA HIS A 78 0.52 3.34 16.11
C HIS A 78 0.88 2.70 14.76
N ASN A 79 0.02 1.81 14.28
CA ASN A 79 0.30 1.00 13.10
C ASN A 79 -0.78 1.17 12.02
N CYS A 80 -0.66 2.22 11.21
CA CYS A 80 -1.57 2.45 10.08
C CYS A 80 -1.48 1.33 9.03
N HIS A 81 -0.32 0.69 8.87
CA HIS A 81 -0.17 -0.42 7.93
C HIS A 81 -1.07 -1.60 8.30
N LEU A 82 -1.09 -1.99 9.57
CA LEU A 82 -1.96 -3.05 10.07
C LEU A 82 -3.44 -2.64 10.05
N VAL A 83 -3.76 -1.44 10.53
CA VAL A 83 -5.15 -0.97 10.64
C VAL A 83 -5.77 -0.77 9.26
N PHE A 84 -5.12 -0.01 8.38
CA PHE A 84 -5.70 0.41 7.09
C PHE A 84 -5.27 -0.47 5.92
N GLY A 85 -4.03 -0.94 5.88
CA GLY A 85 -3.56 -1.83 4.81
C GLY A 85 -4.05 -3.26 4.97
N HIS A 86 -4.20 -3.72 6.20
CA HIS A 86 -4.50 -5.12 6.53
C HIS A 86 -5.78 -5.32 7.35
N LEU A 87 -6.58 -4.29 7.62
CA LEU A 87 -7.84 -4.40 8.38
C LEU A 87 -7.68 -5.17 9.70
N LEU A 88 -6.64 -4.83 10.47
CA LEU A 88 -6.27 -5.46 11.74
C LEU A 88 -5.82 -6.92 11.67
N ASN A 89 -5.59 -7.48 10.48
CA ASN A 89 -5.12 -8.84 10.30
C ASN A 89 -4.13 -8.94 9.13
N PHE A 90 -2.85 -9.19 9.39
CA PHE A 90 -1.82 -9.33 8.34
C PHE A 90 -2.09 -10.41 7.28
N ARG A 91 -3.04 -11.32 7.53
CA ARG A 91 -3.52 -12.31 6.53
C ARG A 91 -4.57 -11.74 5.57
N SER A 92 -5.12 -10.57 5.87
CA SER A 92 -6.07 -9.82 5.05
C SER A 92 -5.35 -8.73 4.25
N PHE A 93 -6.04 -8.12 3.29
CA PHE A 93 -5.59 -6.92 2.58
C PHE A 93 -6.79 -6.02 2.31
N ASN A 94 -6.57 -4.71 2.30
CA ASN A 94 -7.61 -3.74 2.03
C ASN A 94 -7.58 -3.27 0.56
N PRO A 95 -8.51 -3.73 -0.29
CA PRO A 95 -8.57 -3.29 -1.69
C PRO A 95 -8.86 -1.78 -1.83
N ASP A 96 -9.47 -1.18 -0.80
CA ASP A 96 -9.97 0.19 -0.79
C ASP A 96 -9.08 1.14 0.04
N VAL A 97 -7.88 0.69 0.42
CA VAL A 97 -6.95 1.48 1.27
C VAL A 97 -6.70 2.89 0.73
N GLY A 98 -6.68 3.08 -0.60
CA GLY A 98 -6.52 4.39 -1.22
C GLY A 98 -7.67 5.39 -0.91
N THR A 99 -8.90 4.89 -0.86
CA THR A 99 -10.07 5.68 -0.44
C THR A 99 -9.98 5.98 1.05
N ASP A 100 -9.70 4.95 1.85
CA ASP A 100 -9.63 5.07 3.30
C ASP A 100 -8.56 6.09 3.75
N VAL A 101 -7.37 6.06 3.14
CA VAL A 101 -6.32 7.03 3.49
C VAL A 101 -6.76 8.45 3.20
N THR A 102 -7.47 8.68 2.10
CA THR A 102 -7.93 10.02 1.70
C THR A 102 -8.94 10.54 2.72
N GLU A 103 -9.93 9.72 3.07
CA GLU A 103 -10.96 10.09 4.05
C GLU A 103 -10.38 10.30 5.45
N TRP A 104 -9.53 9.37 5.92
CA TRP A 104 -8.98 9.43 7.26
C TRP A 104 -7.93 10.53 7.40
N ASN A 105 -7.11 10.75 6.39
CA ASN A 105 -6.20 11.89 6.38
C ASN A 105 -6.98 13.20 6.46
N GLY A 106 -8.06 13.34 5.70
CA GLY A 106 -8.95 14.51 5.77
C GLY A 106 -9.52 14.72 7.17
N LYS A 107 -10.05 13.66 7.80
CA LYS A 107 -10.54 13.71 9.19
C LYS A 107 -9.43 14.06 10.19
N ILE A 108 -8.23 13.53 10.00
CA ILE A 108 -7.07 13.76 10.87
C ILE A 108 -6.60 15.21 10.76
N THR A 109 -6.47 15.72 9.54
CA THR A 109 -5.99 17.08 9.27
C THR A 109 -7.00 18.12 9.71
N ASN A 110 -8.30 17.86 9.55
CA ASN A 110 -9.38 18.78 9.89
C ASN A 110 -10.09 18.43 11.21
N ARG A 111 -9.47 17.63 12.08
CA ARG A 111 -10.11 17.20 13.32
C ARG A 111 -10.53 18.42 14.16
N PRO A 112 -11.72 18.41 14.77
CA PRO A 112 -12.11 19.48 15.67
C PRO A 112 -11.13 19.53 16.85
N THR A 113 -10.77 20.75 17.22
CA THR A 113 -10.03 21.06 18.44
C THR A 113 -10.97 21.85 19.34
N GLY A 114 -10.75 21.89 20.66
CA GLY A 114 -11.60 22.68 21.57
C GLY A 114 -11.72 24.17 21.22
N GLU A 115 -10.87 24.67 20.32
CA GLU A 115 -10.88 26.03 19.77
C GLU A 115 -11.72 26.19 18.48
N ARG A 116 -12.29 25.11 17.93
CA ARG A 116 -12.96 25.05 16.62
C ARG A 116 -14.23 24.20 16.66
N GLU A 117 -15.21 24.64 17.46
CA GLU A 117 -16.59 24.15 17.43
C GLU A 117 -17.48 25.03 16.54
#